data_AF-A0A7R9QC85-F1
#
_entry.id   AF-A0A7R9QC85-F1
#
_cell.length_a   1.000
_cell.length_b   1.000
_cell.length_c   1.000
_cell.angle_alpha   90.00
_cell.angle_beta   90.00
_cell.angle_gamma   90.00
#
_symmetry.space_group_name_H-M   'P 1'
#
loop_
_entity.id
_entity.type
_entity.pdbx_description
1 polymer ?
#
loop_
_entity_poly.entity_id
_entity_poly.type
_entity_poly.pdbx_seq_one_letter_code
_entity_poly.pdbx_strand_id
1 'polypeptide(L)'
;MERQIRIKSNAYTSNDLLCGTLYQYYVVAYNAMGKGDASDSIAIKTKGSAPVPPKHVNEFLVVNTSWAHIKLDAWHSNGCPIKEFLIRYRVTKYETEWSEVSAQVWPQESSIELLGLSPGHWYQLNIKAVNEAGAGEHTYHFATLTAQGVVSKHSIAAIGKGAPIRGVGVDHNCDTCDMFGDCAHSYTRHRTHSHQQTPPVDQYGARGWCGDPR
;
A
#
# COMPACT_ATOMS: atom_id res chain seq x y z
N MET A 1 -16.72 -4.70 -32.06
CA MET A 1 -16.14 -5.30 -33.29
C MET A 1 -17.07 -6.41 -33.73
N GLU A 2 -17.59 -6.37 -34.96
CA GLU A 2 -18.45 -7.44 -35.49
C GLU A 2 -17.58 -8.54 -36.11
N ARG A 3 -17.89 -9.81 -35.83
CA ARG A 3 -17.18 -10.96 -36.42
C ARG A 3 -18.17 -11.85 -37.17
N GLN A 4 -18.01 -11.96 -38.48
CA GLN A 4 -18.81 -12.87 -39.29
C GLN A 4 -18.19 -14.27 -39.24
N ILE A 5 -19.01 -15.26 -38.89
CA ILE A 5 -18.56 -16.64 -38.70
C ILE A 5 -19.44 -17.54 -39.57
N ARG A 6 -18.82 -18.51 -40.27
CA ARG A 6 -19.58 -19.55 -40.97
C ARG A 6 -20.07 -20.57 -39.97
N ILE A 7 -21.38 -20.69 -39.84
CA ILE A 7 -22.02 -21.60 -38.87
C ILE A 7 -21.73 -23.06 -39.29
N LYS A 8 -21.01 -23.79 -38.44
CA LYS A 8 -20.78 -25.24 -38.55
C LYS A 8 -21.42 -26.03 -37.40
N SER A 9 -21.81 -25.34 -36.34
CA SER A 9 -22.46 -25.86 -35.14
C SER A 9 -23.28 -24.75 -34.48
N ASN A 10 -24.09 -25.09 -33.48
CA ASN A 10 -24.86 -24.16 -32.66
C ASN A 10 -24.05 -23.49 -31.53
N ALA A 11 -22.72 -23.58 -31.57
CA ALA A 11 -21.83 -23.04 -30.54
C ALA A 11 -20.68 -22.25 -31.18
N TYR A 12 -20.26 -21.18 -30.51
CA TYR A 12 -19.11 -20.38 -30.91
C TYR A 12 -18.22 -20.09 -29.69
N THR A 13 -16.92 -20.26 -29.88
CA THR A 13 -15.90 -19.93 -28.88
C THR A 13 -15.16 -18.68 -29.34
N SER A 14 -15.28 -17.60 -28.56
CA SER A 14 -14.47 -16.40 -28.78
C SER A 14 -13.12 -16.56 -28.11
N ASN A 15 -12.05 -16.33 -28.87
CA ASN A 15 -10.67 -16.32 -28.37
C ASN A 15 -10.17 -14.87 -28.24
N ASP A 16 -8.99 -14.72 -27.65
CA ASP A 16 -8.26 -13.44 -27.56
C ASP A 16 -9.06 -12.35 -26.82
N LEU A 17 -9.82 -12.76 -25.81
CA LEU A 17 -10.52 -11.86 -24.92
C LEU A 17 -9.57 -11.34 -23.85
N LEU A 18 -9.65 -10.04 -23.59
CA LEU A 18 -8.94 -9.38 -22.51
C LEU A 18 -9.39 -9.96 -21.17
N CYS A 19 -8.43 -10.12 -20.27
CA CYS A 19 -8.67 -10.64 -18.93
C CYS A 19 -9.52 -9.67 -18.09
N GLY A 20 -10.37 -10.20 -17.20
CA GLY A 20 -11.27 -9.44 -16.31
C GLY A 20 -12.21 -8.42 -16.98
N THR A 21 -12.43 -8.52 -18.29
CA THR A 21 -13.17 -7.54 -19.11
C THR A 21 -14.62 -7.97 -19.31
N LEU A 22 -15.54 -7.00 -19.23
CA LEU A 22 -16.96 -7.22 -19.51
C LEU A 22 -17.20 -7.11 -21.02
N TYR A 23 -17.75 -8.16 -21.60
CA TYR A 23 -18.14 -8.25 -23.00
C TYR A 23 -19.66 -8.33 -23.13
N GLN A 24 -20.18 -7.70 -24.17
CA GLN A 24 -21.58 -7.83 -24.58
C GLN A 24 -21.63 -8.51 -25.95
N TYR A 25 -22.42 -9.57 -26.05
CA TYR A 25 -22.60 -10.34 -27.27
C TYR A 25 -24.06 -10.30 -27.71
N TYR A 26 -24.27 -10.18 -29.02
CA TYR A 26 -25.53 -10.44 -29.70
C TYR A 26 -25.20 -11.22 -30.98
N VAL A 27 -26.18 -11.92 -31.53
CA VAL A 27 -26.03 -12.72 -32.75
C VAL A 27 -26.99 -12.22 -33.81
N VAL A 28 -26.53 -12.15 -35.05
CA VAL A 28 -27.33 -11.85 -36.23
C VAL A 28 -27.18 -13.00 -37.21
N ALA A 29 -28.29 -13.58 -37.65
CA ALA A 29 -28.27 -14.61 -38.69
C ALA A 29 -28.13 -13.97 -40.07
N TYR A 30 -27.37 -14.61 -40.96
CA TYR A 30 -27.21 -14.15 -42.35
C TYR A 30 -27.43 -15.29 -43.32
N ASN A 31 -28.29 -15.07 -44.33
CA ASN A 31 -28.53 -15.99 -45.43
C ASN A 31 -28.44 -15.25 -46.78
N ALA A 32 -28.77 -15.92 -47.89
CA ALA A 32 -28.71 -15.32 -49.23
C ALA A 32 -29.65 -14.11 -49.41
N MET A 33 -30.70 -14.00 -48.60
CA MET A 33 -31.65 -12.88 -48.63
C MET A 33 -31.20 -11.69 -47.76
N GLY A 34 -30.15 -11.84 -46.94
CA GLY A 34 -29.59 -10.77 -46.12
C GLY A 34 -29.43 -11.13 -44.64
N LYS A 35 -29.25 -10.09 -43.82
CA LYS A 35 -29.17 -10.17 -42.35
C LYS A 35 -30.59 -10.24 -41.77
N GLY A 36 -30.83 -11.15 -40.83
CA GLY A 36 -32.02 -11.14 -39.99
C GLY A 36 -31.89 -10.16 -38.82
N ASP A 37 -32.88 -10.20 -37.92
CA ASP A 37 -32.87 -9.38 -36.71
C ASP A 37 -31.78 -9.85 -35.72
N ALA A 38 -31.33 -8.91 -34.88
CA ALA A 38 -30.42 -9.21 -33.79
C ALA A 38 -31.12 -9.96 -32.66
N SER A 39 -30.41 -10.90 -32.04
CA SER A 39 -30.85 -11.52 -30.79
C SER A 39 -30.80 -10.53 -29.63
N ASP A 40 -31.38 -10.93 -28.49
CA ASP A 40 -31.08 -10.30 -27.20
C ASP A 40 -29.58 -10.30 -26.93
N SER A 41 -29.12 -9.26 -26.25
CA SER A 41 -27.72 -9.14 -25.86
C SER A 41 -27.46 -9.81 -24.52
N ILE A 42 -26.36 -10.56 -24.43
CA ILE A 42 -25.86 -11.14 -23.19
C ILE A 42 -24.59 -10.43 -22.75
N ALA A 43 -24.44 -10.22 -21.44
CA ALA A 43 -23.23 -9.66 -20.85
C ALA A 43 -22.46 -10.76 -20.10
N ILE A 44 -21.18 -10.91 -20.40
CA ILE A 44 -20.30 -11.90 -19.77
C ILE A 44 -18.95 -11.27 -19.43
N LYS A 45 -18.45 -11.54 -18.22
CA LYS A 45 -17.14 -11.08 -17.78
C LYS A 45 -16.13 -12.21 -17.88
N THR A 46 -14.98 -11.96 -18.51
CA THR A 46 -13.87 -12.91 -18.49
C THR A 46 -13.31 -13.05 -17.07
N LYS A 47 -12.66 -14.18 -16.80
CA LYS A 47 -12.04 -14.42 -15.48
C LYS A 47 -10.90 -13.44 -15.23
N GLY A 48 -10.59 -13.25 -13.95
CA GLY A 48 -9.48 -12.44 -13.46
C GLY A 48 -9.88 -11.03 -13.03
N SER A 49 -8.97 -10.35 -12.32
CA SER A 49 -9.20 -9.00 -11.79
C SER A 49 -7.93 -8.17 -11.77
N ALA A 50 -8.05 -6.90 -11.38
CA ALA A 50 -6.90 -6.04 -11.09
C ALA A 50 -5.97 -6.68 -10.04
N PRO A 51 -4.67 -6.32 -10.04
CA PRO A 51 -3.70 -6.85 -9.09
C PRO A 51 -4.07 -6.48 -7.66
N VAL A 52 -3.70 -7.33 -6.70
CA VAL A 52 -3.97 -7.12 -5.27
C VAL A 52 -2.67 -6.86 -4.51
N PRO A 53 -2.59 -5.76 -3.73
CA PRO A 53 -1.42 -5.43 -2.93
C PRO A 53 -1.22 -6.42 -1.77
N PRO A 54 0.02 -6.68 -1.35
CA PRO A 54 0.33 -7.35 -0.07
C PRO A 54 -0.33 -6.64 1.11
N LYS A 55 -0.78 -7.40 2.11
CA LYS A 55 -1.46 -6.82 3.28
C LYS A 55 -0.49 -6.15 4.24
N HIS A 56 0.66 -6.78 4.47
CA HIS A 56 1.65 -6.30 5.43
C HIS A 56 2.95 -5.92 4.73
N VAL A 57 3.55 -4.81 5.19
CA VAL A 57 4.77 -4.25 4.60
C VAL A 57 5.96 -5.22 4.68
N ASN A 58 6.02 -6.04 5.73
CA ASN A 58 7.09 -7.01 5.97
C ASN A 58 7.05 -8.23 5.02
N GLU A 59 5.98 -8.43 4.25
CA GLU A 59 5.89 -9.50 3.26
C GLU A 59 6.78 -9.21 2.04
N PHE A 60 6.95 -7.93 1.71
CA PHE A 60 7.56 -7.52 0.45
C PHE A 60 8.69 -6.51 0.60
N LEU A 61 8.78 -5.81 1.73
CA LEU A 61 9.78 -4.76 1.95
C LEU A 61 10.83 -5.20 2.97
N VAL A 62 12.10 -5.06 2.59
CA VAL A 62 13.26 -5.18 3.50
C VAL A 62 13.96 -3.82 3.54
N VAL A 63 14.22 -3.31 4.73
CA VAL A 63 14.72 -1.94 4.91
C VAL A 63 16.06 -1.93 5.62
N ASN A 64 16.93 -1.01 5.22
CA ASN A 64 18.21 -0.72 5.85
C ASN A 64 18.28 0.77 6.25
N THR A 65 19.48 1.23 6.59
CA THR A 65 19.81 2.60 6.97
C THR A 65 19.67 3.59 5.82
N SER A 66 20.04 3.21 4.59
CA SER A 66 20.04 4.11 3.43
C SER A 66 19.40 3.53 2.16
N TRP A 67 18.80 2.35 2.26
CA TRP A 67 18.15 1.68 1.14
C TRP A 67 16.97 0.83 1.60
N ALA A 68 16.07 0.51 0.66
CA ALA A 68 14.99 -0.44 0.87
C ALA A 68 14.84 -1.34 -0.36
N HIS A 69 14.71 -2.64 -0.14
CA HIS A 69 14.51 -3.63 -1.19
C HIS A 69 13.03 -4.05 -1.24
N ILE A 70 12.40 -3.82 -2.39
CA ILE A 70 10.99 -4.02 -2.67
C ILE A 70 10.85 -5.28 -3.52
N LYS A 71 10.13 -6.29 -3.03
CA LYS A 71 9.78 -7.50 -3.76
C LYS A 71 8.44 -7.31 -4.48
N LEU A 72 8.45 -7.45 -5.81
CA LEU A 72 7.26 -7.20 -6.65
C LEU A 72 6.41 -8.46 -6.82
N ASP A 73 7.01 -9.64 -6.69
CA ASP A 73 6.35 -10.95 -6.72
C ASP A 73 5.35 -11.18 -5.57
N ALA A 74 5.42 -10.35 -4.52
CA ALA A 74 4.43 -10.34 -3.45
C ALA A 74 3.04 -9.85 -3.91
N TRP A 75 2.96 -9.11 -5.03
CA TRP A 75 1.67 -8.67 -5.58
C TRP A 75 0.93 -9.82 -6.27
N HIS A 76 -0.32 -10.03 -5.88
CA HIS A 76 -1.12 -11.10 -6.46
C HIS A 76 -1.80 -10.66 -7.75
N SER A 77 -1.53 -11.34 -8.86
CA SER A 77 -2.02 -10.99 -10.20
C SER A 77 -3.52 -11.27 -10.44
N ASN A 78 -4.13 -12.09 -9.58
CA ASN A 78 -5.55 -12.50 -9.67
C ASN A 78 -5.96 -13.02 -11.06
N GLY A 79 -5.09 -13.80 -11.70
CA GLY A 79 -5.40 -14.47 -12.98
C GLY A 79 -5.18 -13.62 -14.22
N CYS A 80 -4.78 -12.35 -14.09
CA CYS A 80 -4.34 -11.52 -15.20
C CYS A 80 -2.88 -11.07 -14.96
N PRO A 81 -1.92 -11.43 -15.83
CA PRO A 81 -0.51 -11.05 -15.65
C PRO A 81 -0.32 -9.55 -15.44
N ILE A 82 0.45 -9.18 -14.42
CA ILE A 82 0.84 -7.78 -14.17
C ILE A 82 1.74 -7.33 -15.32
N LYS A 83 1.44 -6.17 -15.91
CA LYS A 83 2.16 -5.60 -17.05
C LYS A 83 3.14 -4.50 -16.65
N GLU A 84 2.85 -3.83 -15.54
CA GLU A 84 3.57 -2.63 -15.15
C GLU A 84 3.45 -2.39 -13.64
N PHE A 85 4.53 -1.89 -13.03
CA PHE A 85 4.48 -1.20 -11.75
C PHE A 85 4.92 0.25 -11.89
N LEU A 86 4.24 1.13 -11.16
CA LEU A 86 4.64 2.51 -10.89
C LEU A 86 4.94 2.61 -9.40
N ILE A 87 6.15 3.05 -9.05
CA ILE A 87 6.63 3.08 -7.67
C ILE A 87 7.13 4.48 -7.34
N ARG A 88 6.58 5.04 -6.27
CA ARG A 88 6.87 6.39 -5.81
C ARG A 88 7.09 6.41 -4.31
N TYR A 89 7.96 7.30 -3.86
CA TYR A 89 8.25 7.47 -2.45
C TYR A 89 8.41 8.95 -2.09
N ARG A 90 8.23 9.26 -0.81
CA ARG A 90 8.51 10.60 -0.26
C ARG A 90 8.74 10.53 1.23
N VAL A 91 9.44 11.51 1.78
CA VAL A 91 9.60 11.66 3.22
C VAL A 91 8.29 12.17 3.83
N THR A 92 7.74 11.42 4.78
CA THR A 92 6.38 11.60 5.31
C THR A 92 6.11 13.00 5.89
N LYS A 93 7.12 13.64 6.48
CA LYS A 93 6.96 14.92 7.21
C LYS A 93 7.29 16.17 6.39
N TYR A 94 8.17 16.07 5.41
CA TYR A 94 8.81 17.25 4.81
C TYR A 94 8.51 17.41 3.32
N GLU A 95 8.07 16.34 2.67
CA GLU A 95 7.87 16.32 1.22
C GLU A 95 6.39 16.12 0.89
N THR A 96 5.87 17.03 0.08
CA THR A 96 4.54 16.89 -0.52
C THR A 96 4.62 16.20 -1.88
N GLU A 97 5.70 16.43 -2.61
CA GLU A 97 5.95 15.85 -3.92
C GLU A 97 6.44 14.41 -3.82
N TRP A 98 6.03 13.60 -4.79
CA TRP A 98 6.46 12.21 -4.89
C TRP A 98 7.73 12.12 -5.73
N SER A 99 8.73 11.43 -5.21
CA SER A 99 9.89 10.98 -5.99
C SER A 99 9.54 9.66 -6.68
N GLU A 100 9.80 9.57 -7.98
CA GLU A 100 9.54 8.37 -8.76
C GLU A 100 10.79 7.49 -8.79
N VAL A 101 10.66 6.23 -8.38
CA VAL A 101 11.77 5.25 -8.37
C VAL A 101 12.05 4.76 -9.78
N SER A 102 11.00 4.55 -10.55
CA SER A 102 11.03 4.26 -11.97
C SER A 102 9.67 4.62 -12.58
N ALA A 103 9.69 5.25 -13.76
CA ALA A 103 8.47 5.60 -14.49
C ALA A 103 7.70 4.35 -14.95
N GLN A 104 8.39 3.22 -15.18
CA GLN A 104 7.77 1.97 -15.60
C GLN A 104 8.69 0.78 -15.29
N VAL A 105 8.21 -0.12 -14.43
CA VAL A 105 8.90 -1.37 -14.10
C VAL A 105 8.24 -2.52 -14.83
N TRP A 106 9.05 -3.31 -15.53
CA TRP A 106 8.57 -4.41 -16.35
C TRP A 106 8.37 -5.68 -15.52
N PRO A 107 7.46 -6.59 -15.92
CA PRO A 107 7.09 -7.77 -15.12
C PRO A 107 8.21 -8.78 -14.91
N GLN A 108 9.31 -8.68 -15.66
CA GLN A 108 10.46 -9.57 -15.56
C GLN A 108 11.32 -9.27 -14.33
N GLU A 109 11.14 -8.08 -13.75
CA GLU A 109 11.87 -7.64 -12.57
C GLU A 109 11.13 -8.14 -11.32
N SER A 110 11.76 -9.05 -10.57
CA SER A 110 11.18 -9.61 -9.35
C SER A 110 11.26 -8.66 -8.16
N SER A 111 12.15 -7.66 -8.24
CA SER A 111 12.44 -6.77 -7.13
C SER A 111 13.18 -5.51 -7.57
N ILE A 112 13.02 -4.45 -6.79
CA ILE A 112 13.69 -3.16 -6.97
C ILE A 112 14.38 -2.74 -5.68
N GLU A 113 15.51 -2.07 -5.82
CA GLU A 113 16.17 -1.40 -4.71
C GLU A 113 15.96 0.11 -4.78
N LEU A 114 15.40 0.66 -3.71
CA LEU A 114 15.27 2.08 -3.46
C LEU A 114 16.51 2.57 -2.71
N LEU A 115 17.29 3.44 -3.33
CA LEU A 115 18.57 3.94 -2.81
C LEU A 115 18.46 5.39 -2.33
N GLY A 116 19.49 5.86 -1.61
CA GLY A 116 19.62 7.26 -1.22
C GLY A 116 18.65 7.70 -0.12
N LEU A 117 18.17 6.75 0.69
CA LEU A 117 17.31 7.07 1.83
C LEU A 117 18.13 7.65 2.98
N SER A 118 17.51 8.54 3.74
CA SER A 118 18.09 9.16 4.92
C SER A 118 17.91 8.25 6.14
N PRO A 119 18.96 8.02 6.95
CA PRO A 119 18.88 7.21 8.17
C PRO A 119 17.84 7.73 9.17
N GLY A 120 17.07 6.83 9.79
CA GLY A 120 16.11 7.14 10.85
C GLY A 120 14.90 7.98 10.41
N HIS A 121 14.58 8.00 9.12
CA HIS A 121 13.47 8.78 8.55
C HIS A 121 12.28 7.92 8.18
N TRP A 122 11.10 8.54 8.18
CA TRP A 122 9.84 7.92 7.76
C TRP A 122 9.50 8.24 6.31
N TYR A 123 9.16 7.20 5.58
CA TYR A 123 8.80 7.26 4.18
C TYR A 123 7.39 6.74 3.94
N GLN A 124 6.72 7.38 2.99
CA GLN A 124 5.56 6.82 2.32
C GLN A 124 6.02 6.17 1.02
N LEU A 125 5.54 4.96 0.76
CA LEU A 125 5.81 4.19 -0.44
C LEU A 125 4.49 3.90 -1.14
N ASN A 126 4.23 4.57 -2.25
CA ASN A 126 3.08 4.31 -3.11
C ASN A 126 3.50 3.34 -4.22
N ILE A 127 2.76 2.24 -4.35
CA ILE A 127 2.98 1.23 -5.38
C ILE A 127 1.66 1.00 -6.10
N LYS A 128 1.68 1.16 -7.41
CA LYS A 128 0.57 0.87 -8.31
C LYS A 128 0.99 -0.23 -9.27
N ALA A 129 0.23 -1.33 -9.31
CA ALA A 129 0.41 -2.42 -10.25
C ALA A 129 -0.75 -2.45 -11.25
N VAL A 130 -0.45 -2.63 -12.54
CA VAL A 130 -1.44 -2.56 -13.63
C VAL A 130 -1.47 -3.88 -14.42
N ASN A 131 -2.67 -4.38 -14.71
CA ASN A 131 -2.92 -5.48 -15.64
C ASN A 131 -4.10 -5.15 -16.56
N GLU A 132 -4.50 -6.10 -17.42
CA GLU A 132 -5.61 -5.89 -18.37
C GLU A 132 -6.98 -5.66 -17.72
N ALA A 133 -7.16 -6.17 -16.50
CA ALA A 133 -8.41 -6.05 -15.76
C ALA A 133 -8.48 -4.76 -14.91
N GLY A 134 -7.39 -3.99 -14.82
CA GLY A 134 -7.34 -2.72 -14.13
C GLY A 134 -6.05 -2.51 -13.34
N ALA A 135 -6.10 -1.61 -12.36
CA ALA A 135 -4.97 -1.27 -11.50
C ALA A 135 -5.30 -1.51 -10.02
N GLY A 136 -4.32 -2.02 -9.28
CA GLY A 136 -4.31 -2.04 -7.82
C GLY A 136 -3.28 -1.04 -7.32
N GLU A 137 -3.61 -0.29 -6.28
CA GLU A 137 -2.74 0.76 -5.73
C GLU A 137 -2.79 0.75 -4.20
N HIS A 138 -1.64 0.90 -3.57
CA HIS A 138 -1.55 1.01 -2.12
C HIS A 138 -0.38 1.90 -1.68
N THR A 139 -0.57 2.58 -0.55
CA THR A 139 0.46 3.40 0.08
C THR A 139 0.86 2.79 1.42
N TYR A 140 2.12 2.35 1.51
CA TYR A 140 2.73 1.81 2.71
C TYR A 140 3.54 2.88 3.44
N HIS A 141 3.75 2.67 4.73
CA HIS A 141 4.63 3.49 5.55
C HIS A 141 5.76 2.61 6.09
N PHE A 142 6.99 3.12 6.04
CA PHE A 142 8.14 2.44 6.59
C PHE A 142 9.17 3.43 7.12
N ALA A 143 10.05 2.97 8.00
CA ALA A 143 11.15 3.76 8.53
C ALA A 143 12.49 3.09 8.22
N THR A 144 13.48 3.88 7.83
CA THR A 144 14.87 3.42 7.72
C THR A 144 15.47 3.22 9.11
N LEU A 145 16.49 2.37 9.17
CA LEU A 145 17.31 2.22 10.38
C LEU A 145 18.08 3.52 10.65
N THR A 146 18.39 3.81 11.91
CA THR A 146 19.30 4.91 12.26
C THR A 146 20.72 4.60 11.78
N ALA A 147 21.62 5.59 11.85
CA ALA A 147 23.04 5.39 11.52
C ALA A 147 23.70 4.27 12.32
N GLN A 148 23.16 3.94 13.50
CA GLN A 148 23.62 2.85 14.37
C GLN A 148 22.98 1.49 14.02
N GLY A 149 22.17 1.41 12.96
CA GLY A 149 21.52 0.18 12.52
C GLY A 149 20.34 -0.26 13.41
N VAL A 150 19.85 0.62 14.28
CA VAL A 150 18.70 0.35 15.16
C VAL A 150 17.45 1.06 14.66
N VAL A 151 16.29 0.57 15.06
CA VAL A 151 15.03 1.25 14.75
C VAL A 151 14.93 2.46 15.69
N SER A 152 14.66 3.64 15.13
CA SER A 152 14.50 4.85 15.95
C SER A 152 13.35 4.66 16.94
N LYS A 153 13.55 5.04 18.21
CA LYS A 153 12.45 5.03 19.20
C LYS A 153 11.28 5.92 18.76
N HIS A 154 11.56 6.97 17.99
CA HIS A 154 10.55 7.84 17.40
C HIS A 154 9.90 7.22 16.14
N SER A 155 10.47 6.14 15.60
CA SER A 155 9.91 5.36 14.49
C SER A 155 9.22 4.05 14.88
N ILE A 156 9.17 3.70 16.16
CA ILE A 156 8.30 2.63 16.65
C ILE A 156 6.91 3.19 16.99
N ALA A 157 6.87 4.44 17.47
CA ALA A 157 5.65 5.03 17.99
C ALA A 157 4.62 5.45 16.93
N ALA A 158 4.99 5.63 15.66
CA ALA A 158 4.03 5.96 14.60
C ALA A 158 3.29 4.73 14.02
N ILE A 159 3.64 3.50 14.44
CA ILE A 159 2.88 2.29 14.07
C ILE A 159 1.76 2.11 15.08
N GLY A 160 0.61 2.72 14.79
CA GLY A 160 -0.64 2.33 15.43
C GLY A 160 -0.82 0.82 15.29
N LYS A 161 -0.68 0.10 16.41
CA LYS A 161 -0.97 -1.33 16.63
C LYS A 161 -0.97 -2.20 15.36
N GLY A 162 0.19 -2.65 14.89
CA GLY A 162 0.22 -3.74 13.91
C GLY A 162 1.51 -3.91 13.11
N ALA A 163 2.56 -4.47 13.74
CA ALA A 163 3.43 -5.53 13.19
C ALA A 163 4.77 -5.53 13.96
N PRO A 164 5.19 -6.66 14.56
CA PRO A 164 6.56 -6.77 15.07
C PRO A 164 7.53 -6.89 13.88
N ILE A 165 8.42 -5.92 13.75
CA ILE A 165 9.65 -6.05 12.98
C ILE A 165 10.51 -7.12 13.66
N ARG A 166 10.74 -8.24 12.98
CA ARG A 166 11.52 -9.36 13.51
C ARG A 166 12.99 -8.95 13.60
N GLY A 167 13.52 -8.85 14.82
CA GLY A 167 14.98 -8.73 15.04
C GLY A 167 15.46 -7.80 16.17
N VAL A 168 14.60 -7.11 16.94
CA VAL A 168 15.09 -6.11 17.92
C VAL A 168 14.36 -6.25 19.26
N GLY A 169 15.12 -6.35 20.34
CA GLY A 169 14.62 -6.28 21.72
C GLY A 169 14.07 -4.89 22.04
N VAL A 170 12.86 -4.83 22.60
CA VAL A 170 12.15 -3.59 22.91
C VAL A 170 12.41 -3.23 24.37
N ASP A 171 13.08 -2.11 24.66
CA ASP A 171 13.19 -1.58 26.03
C ASP A 171 11.83 -0.97 26.44
N HIS A 172 11.24 -1.48 27.51
CA HIS A 172 9.84 -1.31 27.92
C HIS A 172 9.53 0.04 28.62
N ASN A 173 9.89 1.20 28.04
CA ASN A 173 9.68 2.46 28.78
C ASN A 173 9.10 3.66 28.04
N CYS A 174 8.49 3.49 26.85
CA CYS A 174 7.75 4.56 26.17
C CYS A 174 6.53 3.99 25.42
N ASP A 175 5.37 3.96 26.07
CA ASP A 175 4.28 3.10 25.61
C ASP A 175 3.33 3.66 24.54
N THR A 176 3.26 4.96 24.22
CA THR A 176 2.44 5.42 23.07
C THR A 176 2.83 6.81 22.57
N CYS A 177 3.15 6.94 21.28
CA CYS A 177 3.00 8.21 20.54
C CYS A 177 2.03 7.96 19.37
N ASP A 178 1.49 9.03 18.78
CA ASP A 178 0.59 8.90 17.64
C ASP A 178 1.34 8.81 16.30
N MET A 179 0.59 8.63 15.19
CA MET A 179 1.13 8.59 13.82
C MET A 179 1.88 9.88 13.41
N PHE A 180 1.76 10.95 14.19
CA PHE A 180 2.36 12.27 13.94
C PHE A 180 3.61 12.53 14.79
N GLY A 181 3.91 11.63 15.74
CA GLY A 181 5.06 11.72 16.64
C GLY A 181 4.82 12.63 17.84
N ASP A 182 3.57 12.95 18.17
CA ASP A 182 3.21 13.62 19.41
C ASP A 182 3.08 12.56 20.51
N CYS A 183 3.98 12.58 21.50
CA CYS A 183 3.98 11.66 22.62
C CYS A 183 3.18 12.27 23.78
N ALA A 184 1.95 11.77 24.01
CA ALA A 184 1.16 12.15 25.18
C ALA A 184 1.63 11.36 26.41
N HIS A 185 2.00 12.05 27.50
CA HIS A 185 2.22 11.40 28.79
C HIS A 185 0.87 11.04 29.42
N SER A 186 0.62 9.76 29.68
CA SER A 186 -0.37 9.35 30.69
C SER A 186 0.30 9.38 32.07
N TYR A 187 0.15 10.48 32.83
CA TYR A 187 0.44 10.45 34.26
C TYR A 187 -0.78 9.93 35.01
N THR A 188 -0.74 8.67 35.45
CA THR A 188 -1.66 8.18 36.47
C THR A 188 -1.20 8.75 37.81
N ARG A 189 -1.89 9.76 38.34
CA ARG A 189 -1.67 10.21 39.73
C ARG A 189 -2.08 9.09 40.68
N HIS A 190 -1.12 8.42 41.30
CA HIS A 190 -1.41 7.69 42.54
C HIS A 190 -1.68 8.71 43.65
N ARG A 191 -2.95 8.79 44.08
CA ARG A 191 -3.39 9.60 45.21
C ARG A 191 -3.05 8.84 46.49
N THR A 192 -1.89 9.08 47.08
CA THR A 192 -1.66 8.71 48.48
C THR A 192 -2.39 9.73 49.37
N HIS A 193 -3.36 9.25 50.13
CA HIS A 193 -4.06 10.03 51.15
C HIS A 193 -3.07 10.43 52.25
N SER A 194 -2.84 11.72 52.45
CA SER A 194 -2.44 12.26 53.74
C SER A 194 -3.06 13.64 53.98
N HIS A 195 -3.65 13.75 55.16
CA HIS A 195 -4.39 14.87 55.73
C HIS A 195 -3.58 16.19 55.72
N GLN A 196 -4.15 17.27 55.16
CA GLN A 196 -4.24 18.63 55.75
C GLN A 196 -4.77 19.67 54.73
N GLN A 197 -5.53 20.64 55.24
CA GLN A 197 -6.35 21.64 54.53
C GLN A 197 -5.54 22.85 54.05
N THR A 198 -5.85 23.41 52.86
CA THR A 198 -5.84 24.85 52.49
C THR A 198 -6.27 25.08 51.00
N PRO A 199 -6.75 26.29 50.60
CA PRO A 199 -7.69 26.53 49.48
C PRO A 199 -7.00 26.87 48.11
N PRO A 200 -7.76 27.04 46.99
CA PRO A 200 -7.23 26.89 45.64
C PRO A 200 -6.58 28.18 45.11
N VAL A 201 -5.49 28.02 44.35
CA VAL A 201 -4.94 29.07 43.48
C VAL A 201 -4.86 28.49 42.08
N ASP A 202 -5.54 29.14 41.14
CA ASP A 202 -5.45 28.90 39.70
C ASP A 202 -3.99 28.91 39.25
N GLN A 203 -3.61 27.93 38.42
CA GLN A 203 -2.56 28.17 37.44
C GLN A 203 -2.66 27.18 36.28
N TYR A 204 -2.93 27.77 35.12
CA TYR A 204 -2.74 27.25 33.77
C TYR A 204 -1.65 26.17 33.70
N GLY A 205 -2.02 24.96 33.24
CA GLY A 205 -1.07 23.89 32.98
C GLY A 205 -0.07 24.30 31.91
N ALA A 206 1.18 24.53 32.33
CA ALA A 206 2.29 24.80 31.44
C ALA A 206 2.61 23.54 30.61
N ARG A 207 2.58 23.68 29.27
CA ARG A 207 3.20 22.71 28.35
C ARG A 207 4.72 22.94 28.40
N GLY A 208 5.45 22.03 29.02
CA GLY A 208 6.91 22.02 28.97
C GLY A 208 7.39 21.30 27.71
N TRP A 209 8.26 21.96 26.94
CA TRP A 209 8.96 21.37 25.80
C TRP A 209 10.24 20.68 26.31
N CYS A 210 10.57 19.50 25.80
CA CYS A 210 11.85 18.86 26.12
C CYS A 210 12.99 19.69 25.49
N GLY A 211 13.84 20.25 26.34
CA GLY A 211 15.11 20.84 25.94
C GLY A 211 16.15 19.77 25.63
N ASP A 212 17.08 20.11 24.74
CA ASP A 212 18.26 19.31 24.38
C ASP A 212 19.07 18.89 25.62
N PRO A 213 19.59 17.65 25.67
CA PRO A 213 20.58 17.29 26.67
C PRO A 213 21.95 17.86 26.30
N ARG A 214 22.58 18.54 27.26
CA ARG A 214 24.02 18.86 27.28
C ARG A 214 24.86 17.59 27.29
#